data_AF-A0A851VW82-F1
#
_entry.id   AF-A0A851VW82-F1
#
_cell.length_a   1.000
_cell.length_b   1.000
_cell.length_c   1.000
_cell.angle_alpha   90.00
_cell.angle_beta   90.00
_cell.angle_gamma   90.00
#
_symmetry.space_group_name_H-M   'P 1'
#
loop_
_entity.id
_entity.type
_entity.pdbx_description
1 polymer ?
#
loop_
_entity_poly.entity_id
_entity_poly.type
_entity_poly.pdbx_seq_one_letter_code
_entity_poly.pdbx_strand_id
1 'polypeptide(L)'
;THVDGSPWFSIQEVLERLKQNGHEVVVVAPEVSVHIKPSKNFVMKIYSVPYTKEEIEKNMMEYFGVVFEEGSFFERFFKLYESTKKLTNSGVSECDQVLKNKDLIRYLEESKF
;
A
#
# COMPACT_ATOMS: atom_id res chain seq x y z
N THR A 1 -8.73 -0.91 -5.45
CA THR A 1 -8.18 0.40 -5.01
C THR A 1 -6.92 0.11 -4.22
N HIS A 2 -5.78 0.14 -4.91
CA HIS A 2 -4.46 -0.11 -4.33
C HIS A 2 -3.96 1.15 -3.62
N VAL A 3 -3.31 0.97 -2.47
CA VAL A 3 -2.73 2.04 -1.64
C VAL A 3 -1.54 2.71 -2.34
N ASP A 4 -0.93 2.07 -3.33
CA ASP A 4 0.24 2.62 -4.02
C ASP A 4 -0.13 3.44 -5.28
N GLY A 5 -1.08 3.02 -6.12
CA GLY A 5 -1.38 3.67 -7.40
C GLY A 5 -2.61 4.58 -7.40
N SER A 6 -2.39 5.90 -7.47
CA SER A 6 -3.33 7.05 -7.56
C SER A 6 -3.66 7.84 -6.27
N PRO A 7 -3.90 7.23 -5.08
CA PRO A 7 -4.24 8.00 -3.88
C PRO A 7 -3.06 8.75 -3.28
N TRP A 8 -1.83 8.23 -3.41
CA TRP A 8 -0.67 8.79 -2.70
C TRP A 8 -0.41 10.25 -3.04
N PHE A 9 -0.59 10.64 -4.31
CA PHE A 9 -0.42 12.02 -4.75
C PHE A 9 -1.37 12.97 -4.00
N SER A 10 -2.64 12.59 -3.82
CA SER A 10 -3.60 13.36 -3.03
C SER A 10 -3.26 13.37 -1.53
N ILE A 11 -2.71 12.28 -1.00
CA ILE A 11 -2.25 12.21 0.38
C ILE A 11 -1.09 13.18 0.65
N GLN A 12 -0.21 13.43 -0.32
CA GLN A 12 0.90 14.39 -0.15
C GLN A 12 0.41 15.79 0.22
N GLU A 13 -0.64 16.28 -0.42
CA GLU A 13 -1.24 17.59 -0.09
C GLU A 13 -1.81 17.60 1.33
N VAL A 14 -2.45 16.51 1.75
CA VAL A 14 -2.98 16.35 3.12
C VAL A 14 -1.84 16.36 4.14
N LEU A 15 -0.75 15.65 3.88
CA LEU A 15 0.43 15.60 4.75
C LEU A 15 1.08 16.98 4.90
N GLU A 16 1.18 17.75 3.81
CA GLU A 16 1.68 19.12 3.85
C GLU A 16 0.80 20.02 4.72
N ARG A 17 -0.51 19.93 4.56
CA ARG A 17 -1.46 20.73 5.36
C ARG A 17 -1.41 20.37 6.85
N LEU A 18 -1.32 19.09 7.18
CA LEU A 18 -1.18 18.63 8.56
C LEU A 18 0.10 19.18 9.20
N LYS A 19 1.24 19.11 8.48
CA LYS A 19 2.50 19.68 8.96
C LYS A 19 2.43 21.19 9.16
N GLN A 20 1.81 21.94 8.23
CA GLN A 20 1.62 23.39 8.36
C GLN A 20 0.76 23.76 9.58
N ASN A 21 -0.20 22.91 9.95
CA ASN A 21 -1.02 23.08 11.14
C ASN A 21 -0.33 22.63 12.43
N GLY A 22 0.94 22.22 12.38
CA GLY A 22 1.73 21.80 13.56
C GLY A 22 1.56 20.34 13.96
N HIS A 23 0.93 19.50 13.14
CA HIS A 23 0.85 18.07 13.40
C HIS A 23 2.14 17.36 12.99
N GLU A 24 2.62 16.46 13.86
CA GLU A 24 3.64 15.49 13.52
C GLU A 24 3.00 14.28 12.84
N VAL A 25 3.53 13.88 11.68
CA VAL A 25 2.98 12.75 10.91
C VAL A 25 4.09 11.76 10.59
N VAL A 26 3.84 10.50 10.91
CA VAL A 26 4.67 9.37 10.51
C VAL A 26 3.95 8.55 9.43
N VAL A 27 4.65 8.32 8.33
CA VAL A 27 4.21 7.44 7.25
C VAL A 27 4.94 6.11 7.41
N VAL A 28 4.18 5.03 7.58
CA VAL A 28 4.70 3.66 7.61
C VAL A 28 4.56 3.06 6.21
N ALA A 29 5.66 2.61 5.62
CA ALA A 29 5.68 2.05 4.27
C ALA A 29 6.59 0.81 4.18
N PRO A 30 6.28 -0.16 3.32
CA PRO A 30 7.19 -1.27 3.04
C PRO A 30 8.45 -0.78 2.32
N GLU A 31 9.55 -1.51 2.47
CA GLU A 31 10.82 -1.28 1.75
C GLU A 31 10.62 -1.24 0.24
N VAL A 32 9.72 -2.09 -0.24
CA VAL A 32 9.30 -2.13 -1.63
C VAL A 32 7.98 -1.38 -1.78
N SER A 33 8.05 -0.14 -2.27
CA SER A 33 6.89 0.65 -2.68
C SER A 33 7.06 1.21 -4.09
N VAL A 34 5.95 1.33 -4.82
CA VAL A 34 5.91 1.80 -6.21
C VAL A 34 5.85 3.34 -6.28
N HIS A 35 5.06 3.99 -5.42
CA HIS A 35 4.78 5.43 -5.48
C HIS A 35 5.11 6.19 -4.19
N ILE A 36 5.16 5.52 -3.02
CA ILE A 36 5.53 6.16 -1.76
C ILE A 36 7.04 6.39 -1.72
N LYS A 37 7.46 7.65 -1.57
CA LYS A 37 8.88 8.05 -1.57
C LYS A 37 9.21 8.90 -0.35
N PRO A 38 10.46 8.82 0.17
CA PRO A 38 10.92 9.71 1.23
C PRO A 38 10.75 11.18 0.85
N SER A 39 10.30 12.01 1.79
CA SER A 39 10.11 13.45 1.62
C SER A 39 10.48 14.18 2.91
N LYS A 40 10.76 15.49 2.81
CA LYS A 40 10.98 16.36 3.97
C LYS A 40 9.67 16.75 4.68
N ASN A 41 8.52 16.39 4.11
CA ASN A 41 7.21 16.80 4.61
C ASN A 41 6.65 15.90 5.72
N PHE A 42 7.26 14.74 5.96
CA PHE A 42 6.83 13.80 6.99
C PHE A 42 8.01 12.89 7.39
N VAL A 43 7.88 12.23 8.52
CA VAL A 43 8.82 11.18 8.93
C VAL A 43 8.38 9.87 8.31
N MET A 44 9.31 9.12 7.71
CA MET A 44 9.01 7.81 7.12
C MET A 44 9.61 6.68 7.96
N LYS A 45 8.82 5.65 8.24
CA LYS A 45 9.26 4.39 8.82
C LYS A 45 9.10 3.28 7.80
N ILE A 46 10.23 2.65 7.47
CA ILE A 46 10.32 1.61 6.46
C ILE A 46 10.40 0.25 7.16
N TYR A 47 9.62 -0.72 6.70
CA TYR A 47 9.70 -2.11 7.16
C TYR A 47 9.99 -3.07 6.01
N SER A 48 10.81 -4.09 6.26
CA SER A 48 11.16 -5.08 5.24
C SER A 48 10.01 -6.04 4.96
N VAL A 49 9.95 -6.50 3.72
CA VAL A 49 8.89 -7.36 3.20
C VAL A 49 9.47 -8.49 2.35
N PRO A 50 8.85 -9.67 2.32
CA PRO A 50 9.38 -10.83 1.60
C PRO A 50 8.90 -10.87 0.13
N TYR A 51 8.82 -9.72 -0.54
CA TYR A 51 8.41 -9.61 -1.94
C TYR A 51 9.19 -8.52 -2.67
N THR A 52 9.27 -8.62 -4.00
CA THR A 52 9.99 -7.64 -4.84
C THR A 52 9.05 -6.67 -5.55
N LYS A 53 9.63 -5.60 -6.12
CA LYS A 53 8.87 -4.59 -6.86
C LYS A 53 8.25 -5.19 -8.11
N GLU A 54 8.98 -6.08 -8.77
CA GLU A 54 8.57 -6.78 -9.98
C GLU A 54 7.36 -7.69 -9.70
N GLU A 55 7.30 -8.32 -8.53
CA GLU A 55 6.15 -9.13 -8.12
C GLU A 55 4.89 -8.27 -7.93
N ILE A 56 5.01 -7.08 -7.33
CA ILE A 56 3.90 -6.14 -7.20
C ILE A 56 3.43 -5.65 -8.57
N GLU A 57 4.36 -5.19 -9.41
CA GLU A 57 4.05 -4.68 -10.75
C GLU A 57 3.40 -5.76 -11.60
N LYS A 58 3.90 -7.00 -11.55
CA LYS A 58 3.29 -8.15 -12.23
C LYS A 58 1.87 -8.40 -11.74
N ASN A 59 1.64 -8.45 -10.42
CA ASN A 59 0.31 -8.68 -9.87
C ASN A 59 -0.68 -7.56 -10.26
N MET A 60 -0.23 -6.30 -10.31
CA MET A 60 -1.03 -5.18 -10.80
C MET A 60 -1.39 -5.35 -12.28
N MET A 61 -0.42 -5.67 -13.12
CA MET A 61 -0.65 -5.84 -14.57
C MET A 61 -1.58 -7.01 -14.85
N GLU A 62 -1.45 -8.13 -14.13
CA GLU A 62 -2.40 -9.26 -14.19
C GLU A 62 -3.82 -8.82 -13.81
N TYR A 63 -3.97 -8.07 -12.71
CA TYR A 63 -5.27 -7.59 -12.27
C TYR A 63 -5.92 -6.65 -13.30
N PHE A 64 -5.19 -5.66 -13.79
CA PHE A 64 -5.71 -4.75 -14.81
C PHE A 64 -6.01 -5.49 -16.12
N GLY A 65 -5.20 -6.47 -16.49
CA GLY A 65 -5.48 -7.37 -17.61
C GLY A 65 -6.86 -8.01 -17.48
N VAL A 66 -7.20 -8.55 -16.30
CA VAL A 66 -8.53 -9.12 -16.03
C VAL A 66 -9.64 -8.07 -16.03
N VAL A 67 -9.40 -6.89 -15.44
CA VAL A 67 -10.41 -5.82 -15.37
C VAL A 67 -10.81 -5.33 -16.76
N PHE A 68 -9.83 -5.17 -17.65
CA PHE A 68 -10.03 -4.67 -19.01
C PHE A 68 -10.28 -5.78 -20.03
N GLU A 69 -10.32 -7.05 -19.61
CA GLU A 69 -10.61 -8.17 -20.51
C GLU A 69 -12.04 -8.09 -21.06
N GLU A 70 -12.18 -8.26 -22.37
CA GLU A 70 -13.47 -8.43 -23.03
C GLU A 70 -13.97 -9.88 -22.92
N GLY A 71 -15.28 -10.09 -22.98
CA GLY A 71 -15.87 -11.43 -22.86
C GLY A 71 -17.28 -11.41 -22.28
N SER A 72 -17.85 -12.60 -22.05
CA SER A 72 -19.17 -12.70 -21.43
C SER A 72 -19.16 -12.20 -19.98
N PHE A 73 -20.30 -11.70 -19.51
CA PHE A 73 -20.42 -11.19 -18.14
C PHE A 73 -20.01 -12.23 -17.09
N PHE A 74 -20.45 -13.49 -17.25
CA PHE A 74 -20.17 -14.55 -16.29
C PHE A 74 -18.69 -14.90 -16.21
N GLU A 75 -18.00 -15.04 -17.35
CA GLU A 75 -16.56 -15.32 -17.37
C GLU A 75 -15.75 -14.19 -16.72
N ARG A 76 -16.09 -12.93 -17.05
CA ARG A 76 -15.46 -11.75 -16.47
C ARG A 76 -15.70 -11.65 -14.96
N PHE A 77 -16.92 -11.96 -14.51
CA PHE A 77 -17.26 -11.92 -13.09
C PHE A 77 -16.40 -12.86 -12.26
N PHE A 78 -16.27 -14.13 -12.67
CA PHE A 78 -15.47 -15.10 -11.93
C PHE A 78 -13.98 -14.77 -11.95
N LYS A 79 -13.43 -14.36 -13.10
CA LYS A 79 -12.03 -13.94 -13.20
C LYS A 79 -11.75 -12.73 -12.31
N LEU A 80 -12.62 -11.72 -12.36
CA LEU A 80 -12.48 -10.53 -11.53
C LEU A 80 -12.59 -10.88 -10.04
N TYR A 81 -13.53 -11.74 -9.66
CA TYR A 81 -13.68 -12.21 -8.28
C TYR A 81 -12.39 -12.87 -7.75
N GLU A 82 -11.82 -13.83 -8.48
CA GLU A 82 -10.58 -14.49 -8.07
C GLU A 82 -9.39 -13.50 -8.02
N SER A 83 -9.31 -12.60 -9.00
CA SER A 83 -8.26 -11.56 -9.05
C SER A 83 -8.37 -10.58 -7.88
N THR A 84 -9.58 -10.12 -7.56
CA THR A 84 -9.86 -9.28 -6.38
C THR A 84 -9.54 -10.02 -5.08
N LYS A 85 -9.93 -11.29 -4.95
CA LYS A 85 -9.62 -12.11 -3.77
C LYS A 85 -8.12 -12.25 -3.55
N LYS A 86 -7.34 -12.50 -4.61
CA LYS A 86 -5.86 -12.54 -4.56
C LYS A 86 -5.31 -11.21 -4.03
N LEU A 87 -5.76 -10.08 -4.57
CA LEU A 87 -5.33 -8.75 -4.12
C LEU A 87 -5.68 -8.47 -2.65
N THR A 88 -6.91 -8.78 -2.23
CA THR A 88 -7.32 -8.57 -0.84
C THR A 88 -6.50 -9.42 0.13
N ASN A 89 -6.21 -10.67 -0.22
CA ASN A 89 -5.36 -11.54 0.60
C ASN A 89 -3.94 -11.00 0.73
N SER A 90 -3.36 -10.44 -0.35
CA SER A 90 -2.07 -9.75 -0.28
C SER A 90 -2.10 -8.58 0.69
N GLY A 91 -3.13 -7.72 0.64
CA GLY A 91 -3.28 -6.60 1.58
C GLY A 91 -3.43 -7.05 3.04
N VAL A 92 -4.19 -8.12 3.30
CA VAL A 92 -4.30 -8.71 4.65
C VAL A 92 -2.95 -9.25 5.13
N SER A 93 -2.19 -9.90 4.23
CA SER A 93 -0.84 -10.36 4.54
C SER A 93 0.12 -9.20 4.85
N GLU A 94 0.02 -8.07 4.16
CA GLU A 94 0.81 -6.87 4.47
C GLU A 94 0.49 -6.34 5.87
N CYS A 95 -0.80 -6.27 6.24
CA CYS A 95 -1.20 -5.90 7.60
C CYS A 95 -0.61 -6.84 8.66
N ASP A 96 -0.63 -8.15 8.41
CA ASP A 96 -0.03 -9.15 9.29
C ASP A 96 1.48 -8.96 9.44
N GLN A 97 2.20 -8.62 8.36
CA GLN A 97 3.64 -8.31 8.42
C GLN A 97 3.92 -7.06 9.25
N VAL A 98 3.12 -5.99 9.09
CA VAL A 98 3.25 -4.77 9.91
C VAL A 98 3.05 -5.09 11.39
N LEU A 99 2.00 -5.84 11.73
CA LEU A 99 1.67 -6.18 13.12
C LEU A 99 2.71 -7.13 13.75
N LYS A 100 3.35 -7.99 12.95
CA LYS A 100 4.41 -8.89 13.41
C LYS A 100 5.77 -8.20 13.55
N ASN A 101 5.95 -7.02 12.96
CA ASN A 101 7.18 -6.25 13.09
C ASN A 101 7.26 -5.59 14.49
N LYS A 102 7.84 -6.32 15.45
CA LYS A 102 7.94 -5.88 16.85
C LYS A 102 8.69 -4.56 17.02
N ASP A 103 9.70 -4.30 16.21
CA ASP A 103 10.48 -3.06 16.31
C ASP A 103 9.68 -1.85 15.85
N LEU A 104 8.94 -2.00 14.74
CA LEU A 104 8.02 -0.98 14.26
C LEU A 104 6.90 -0.73 15.27
N ILE A 105 6.24 -1.78 15.77
CA ILE A 105 5.16 -1.65 16.74
C ILE A 105 5.65 -0.98 18.03
N ARG A 106 6.79 -1.40 18.57
CA ARG A 106 7.40 -0.77 19.74
C ARG A 106 7.69 0.71 19.51
N TYR A 107 8.25 1.07 18.35
CA TYR A 107 8.46 2.48 18.00
C TYR A 107 7.16 3.29 18.01
N LEU A 108 6.08 2.74 17.44
CA LEU A 108 4.78 3.41 17.39
C LEU A 108 4.18 3.59 18.80
N GLU A 109 4.29 2.57 19.66
CA GLU A 109 3.86 2.64 21.06
C GLU A 109 4.65 3.68 21.88
N GLU A 110 5.96 3.71 21.74
CA GLU A 110 6.85 4.63 22.47
C GLU A 110 6.71 6.08 22.03
N SER A 111 6.35 6.31 20.75
CA SER A 111 6.21 7.64 20.18
C SER A 111 4.97 8.40 20.68
N LYS A 112 3.97 7.70 21.25
CA LYS A 112 2.76 8.29 21.84
C LYS A 112 2.04 9.31 20.93
N PHE A 113 1.91 8.96 19.65
CA PHE A 113 1.10 9.72 18.69
C PHE A 113 -0.38 9.81 19.10
#